data_AF-A0A935Z3A5-F1
#
_entry.id   AF-A0A935Z3A5-F1
#
_cell.length_a   1.000
_cell.length_b   1.000
_cell.length_c   1.000
_cell.angle_alpha   90.00
_cell.angle_beta   90.00
_cell.angle_gamma   90.00
#
_symmetry.space_group_name_H-M   'P 1'
#
loop_
_entity.id
_entity.type
_entity.pdbx_description
1 polymer ?
#
loop_
_entity_poly.entity_id
_entity_poly.type
_entity_poly.pdbx_seq_one_letter_code
_entity_poly.pdbx_strand_id
1 'polypeptide(L)'
;MTQSLYPDVLDPDRVGRYPAAANAGGGFVWDAVLEYRVWCHPDRGAPDAEHGDDYFHAFCSAEDALAFAETAPGAGEPLALVLQEEYIDEPEPGRYVHVPERRVTEWPLELLRRPRRSPRTIPDFLAPDAPTNRLDVLRGTAPK
;
A
#
# COMPACT_ATOMS: atom_id res chain seq x y z
N MET A 1 -15.06 5.76 20.39
CA MET A 1 -14.11 4.84 19.73
C MET A 1 -13.32 5.69 18.75
N THR A 2 -12.03 5.88 19.00
CA THR A 2 -11.17 6.65 18.11
C THR A 2 -11.03 5.83 16.82
N GLN A 3 -11.56 6.34 15.71
CA GLN A 3 -11.39 5.69 14.42
C GLN A 3 -9.89 5.80 14.07
N SER A 4 -9.22 4.67 13.85
CA SER A 4 -7.83 4.67 13.36
C SER A 4 -7.78 5.43 12.03
N LEU A 5 -6.69 6.15 11.79
CA LEU A 5 -6.48 6.91 10.56
C LEU A 5 -6.26 5.99 9.35
N TYR A 6 -5.91 4.72 9.60
CA TYR A 6 -5.57 3.75 8.58
C TYR A 6 -6.49 2.51 8.65
N PRO A 7 -6.68 1.77 7.54
CA PRO A 7 -7.56 0.61 7.51
C PRO A 7 -7.00 -0.57 8.30
N ASP A 8 -7.86 -1.36 8.94
CA ASP A 8 -7.44 -2.63 9.53
C ASP A 8 -6.91 -3.61 8.47
N VAL A 9 -5.98 -4.47 8.86
CA VAL A 9 -5.52 -5.59 8.02
C VAL A 9 -6.66 -6.56 7.73
N LEU A 10 -6.64 -7.16 6.53
CA LEU A 10 -7.68 -8.08 6.06
C LEU A 10 -7.78 -9.35 6.92
N ASP A 11 -6.63 -9.87 7.36
CA ASP A 11 -6.51 -11.11 8.10
C ASP A 11 -5.32 -11.04 9.07
N PRO A 12 -5.55 -10.73 10.36
CA PRO A 12 -4.50 -10.62 11.37
C PRO A 12 -3.66 -11.91 11.52
N ASP A 13 -4.24 -13.09 11.30
CA ASP A 13 -3.53 -14.37 11.48
C ASP A 13 -2.50 -14.65 10.37
N ARG A 14 -2.59 -13.89 9.27
CA ARG A 14 -1.67 -13.96 8.13
C ARG A 14 -0.55 -12.94 8.14
N VAL A 15 -0.59 -11.96 9.04
CA VAL A 15 0.47 -10.96 9.21
C VAL A 15 1.80 -11.67 9.53
N GLY A 16 2.87 -11.25 8.84
CA GLY A 16 4.20 -11.84 8.92
C GLY A 16 4.38 -13.12 8.10
N ARG A 17 3.36 -13.58 7.36
CA ARG A 17 3.43 -14.79 6.52
C ARG A 17 3.51 -14.50 5.02
N TYR A 18 3.38 -13.24 4.62
CA TYR A 18 3.50 -12.86 3.21
C TYR A 18 4.99 -12.80 2.81
N PRO A 19 5.35 -13.18 1.58
CA PRO A 19 6.73 -13.10 1.11
C PRO A 19 7.27 -11.67 1.18
N ALA A 20 8.58 -11.53 1.44
CA ALA A 20 9.27 -10.23 1.44
C ALA A 20 9.09 -9.51 0.09
N ALA A 21 9.25 -10.26 -1.02
CA ALA A 21 9.09 -9.73 -2.36
C ALA A 21 7.64 -9.31 -2.65
N ALA A 22 7.48 -8.07 -3.11
CA ALA A 22 6.23 -7.51 -3.61
C ALA A 22 6.43 -6.90 -5.00
N ASN A 23 5.34 -6.65 -5.73
CA ASN A 23 5.44 -5.99 -7.03
C ASN A 23 5.89 -4.54 -6.85
N ALA A 24 6.64 -4.03 -7.83
CA ALA A 24 7.00 -2.63 -7.90
C ALA A 24 5.87 -1.80 -8.54
N GLY A 25 5.80 -0.51 -8.18
CA GLY A 25 4.81 0.42 -8.70
C GLY A 25 3.46 0.27 -8.00
N GLY A 26 3.22 1.16 -7.02
CA GLY A 26 2.02 1.13 -6.18
C GLY A 26 0.71 1.10 -6.98
N GLY A 27 0.65 1.68 -8.18
CA GLY A 27 -0.60 1.78 -8.92
C GLY A 27 -1.53 2.82 -8.31
N PHE A 28 -2.80 2.81 -8.72
CA PHE A 28 -3.73 3.90 -8.41
C PHE A 28 -4.85 3.54 -7.44
N VAL A 29 -5.08 2.26 -7.20
CA VAL A 29 -6.19 1.73 -6.42
C VAL A 29 -5.72 0.66 -5.45
N TRP A 30 -6.48 0.37 -4.41
CA TRP A 30 -6.16 -0.70 -3.46
C TRP A 30 -7.47 -1.37 -3.01
N ASP A 31 -7.40 -2.68 -2.75
CA ASP A 31 -8.55 -3.49 -2.33
C ASP A 31 -8.52 -3.82 -0.85
N ALA A 32 -7.36 -4.12 -0.26
CA ALA A 32 -7.25 -4.37 1.18
C ALA A 32 -5.80 -4.18 1.66
N VAL A 33 -5.62 -3.88 2.95
CA VAL A 33 -4.31 -3.95 3.59
C VAL A 33 -4.09 -5.39 4.06
N LEU A 34 -2.94 -5.97 3.76
CA LEU A 34 -2.58 -7.33 4.16
C LEU A 34 -1.74 -7.32 5.44
N GLU A 35 -0.79 -6.41 5.53
CA GLU A 35 0.06 -6.17 6.71
C GLU A 35 0.75 -4.80 6.59
N TYR A 36 1.17 -4.25 7.72
CA TYR A 36 2.07 -3.10 7.78
C TYR A 36 3.49 -3.57 7.98
N ARG A 37 4.45 -3.07 7.20
CA ARG A 37 5.84 -3.48 7.20
C ARG A 37 6.73 -2.32 7.58
N VAL A 38 7.68 -2.57 8.47
CA VAL A 38 8.79 -1.67 8.72
C VAL A 38 10.06 -2.37 8.30
N TRP A 39 10.69 -1.87 7.25
CA TRP A 39 11.96 -2.37 6.76
C TRP A 39 13.10 -1.88 7.66
N CYS A 40 13.99 -2.78 8.02
CA CYS A 40 15.15 -2.54 8.85
C CYS A 40 16.41 -2.82 8.03
N HIS A 41 17.34 -1.86 8.06
CA HIS A 41 18.53 -1.88 7.23
C HIS A 41 19.78 -1.94 8.14
N PRO A 42 20.49 -3.09 8.21
CA PRO A 42 21.71 -3.21 9.02
C PRO A 42 22.76 -2.15 8.69
N ASP A 43 22.92 -1.82 7.40
CA ASP A 43 23.81 -0.77 6.92
C ASP A 43 23.45 0.64 7.43
N ARG A 44 22.22 0.83 7.95
CA ARG A 44 21.75 2.07 8.57
C ARG A 44 21.69 1.98 10.09
N GLY A 45 22.28 0.93 10.67
CA GLY A 45 22.38 0.73 12.12
C GLY A 45 21.30 -0.15 12.73
N ALA A 46 20.49 -0.84 11.92
CA ALA A 46 19.60 -1.88 12.45
C ALA A 46 20.41 -3.09 12.93
N PRO A 47 19.89 -3.90 13.87
CA PRO A 47 20.50 -5.16 14.24
C PRO A 47 20.73 -6.06 13.02
N ASP A 48 21.87 -6.72 12.96
CA ASP A 48 22.17 -7.70 11.92
C ASP A 48 21.46 -9.04 12.22
N ALA A 49 20.16 -9.10 11.91
CA ALA A 49 19.33 -10.28 12.14
C ALA A 49 19.43 -11.31 11.01
N GLU A 50 19.67 -10.86 9.77
CA GLU A 50 19.66 -11.66 8.55
C GLU A 50 21.01 -11.60 7.82
N HIS A 51 22.12 -11.65 8.56
CA HIS A 51 23.49 -11.76 8.01
C HIS A 51 23.88 -10.67 6.99
N GLY A 52 23.44 -9.45 7.23
CA GLY A 52 23.68 -8.26 6.41
C GLY A 52 22.53 -7.92 5.47
N ASP A 53 21.54 -8.80 5.32
CA ASP A 53 20.38 -8.53 4.46
C ASP A 53 19.34 -7.64 5.15
N ASP A 54 18.63 -6.85 4.34
CA ASP A 54 17.46 -6.10 4.78
C ASP A 54 16.35 -7.06 5.18
N TYR A 55 15.67 -6.75 6.29
CA TYR A 55 14.56 -7.52 6.81
C TYR A 55 13.40 -6.60 7.19
N PHE A 56 12.22 -7.15 7.49
CA PHE A 56 11.10 -6.33 7.93
C PHE A 56 10.38 -6.95 9.12
N HIS A 57 9.79 -6.06 9.94
CA HIS A 57 8.80 -6.44 10.94
C HIS A 57 7.40 -6.18 10.39
N ALA A 58 6.51 -7.16 10.54
CA ALA A 58 5.12 -7.07 10.12
C ALA A 58 4.19 -6.79 11.30
N PHE A 59 3.20 -5.92 11.09
CA PHE A 59 2.26 -5.45 12.11
C PHE A 59 0.82 -5.50 11.60
N CYS A 60 -0.11 -5.70 12.53
CA CYS A 60 -1.56 -5.68 12.25
C CYS A 60 -2.14 -4.25 12.20
N SER A 61 -1.43 -3.27 12.76
CA SER A 61 -1.87 -1.87 12.79
C SER A 61 -0.78 -0.94 12.27
N ALA A 62 -1.19 0.18 11.69
CA ALA A 62 -0.28 1.22 11.23
C ALA A 62 0.37 1.93 12.42
N GLU A 63 -0.37 2.09 13.52
CA GLU A 63 0.09 2.72 14.74
C GLU A 63 1.25 1.96 15.38
N ASP A 64 1.17 0.63 15.45
CA ASP A 64 2.26 -0.20 15.99
C ASP A 64 3.50 -0.13 15.09
N ALA A 65 3.29 -0.14 13.76
CA ALA A 65 4.37 -0.01 12.80
C ALA A 65 5.07 1.37 12.91
N LEU A 66 4.30 2.45 13.04
CA LEU A 66 4.83 3.81 13.25
C LEU A 66 5.61 3.90 14.56
N ALA A 67 5.04 3.43 15.67
CA ALA A 67 5.70 3.44 16.98
C ALA A 67 7.02 2.63 16.97
N PHE A 68 7.05 1.51 16.25
CA PHE A 68 8.26 0.74 16.06
C PHE A 68 9.30 1.51 15.23
N ALA A 69 8.91 2.07 14.08
CA ALA A 69 9.82 2.82 13.21
C ALA A 69 10.46 4.04 13.88
N GLU A 70 9.76 4.70 14.80
CA GLU A 70 10.29 5.85 15.55
C GLU A 70 11.42 5.48 16.52
N THR A 71 11.43 4.23 17.01
CA THR A 71 12.34 3.80 18.07
C THR A 71 13.40 2.82 17.61
N ALA A 72 13.17 2.12 16.49
CA ALA A 72 14.06 1.11 15.94
C ALA A 72 15.21 1.75 15.13
N PRO A 73 16.48 1.56 15.54
CA PRO A 73 17.63 2.03 14.78
C PRO A 73 17.64 1.43 13.37
N GLY A 74 17.99 2.24 12.37
CA GLY A 74 18.07 1.81 10.97
C GLY A 74 16.73 1.39 10.33
N ALA A 75 15.60 1.63 10.99
CA ALA A 75 14.27 1.41 10.43
C ALA A 75 13.92 2.48 9.38
N GLY A 76 13.23 2.05 8.32
CA GLY A 76 12.60 2.90 7.32
C GLY A 76 11.21 3.35 7.74
N GLU A 77 10.60 4.19 6.91
CA GLU A 77 9.18 4.56 7.08
C GLU A 77 8.28 3.33 6.88
N PRO A 78 7.19 3.18 7.66
CA PRO A 78 6.27 2.08 7.48
C PRO A 78 5.61 2.09 6.10
N LEU A 79 5.47 0.91 5.52
CA LEU A 79 4.73 0.66 4.29
C LEU A 79 3.55 -0.26 4.58
N ALA A 80 2.48 -0.11 3.83
CA ALA A 80 1.37 -1.05 3.82
C ALA A 80 1.55 -2.02 2.65
N LEU A 81 1.57 -3.32 2.95
CA LEU A 81 1.41 -4.34 1.94
C LEU A 81 -0.06 -4.36 1.52
N VAL A 82 -0.36 -3.98 0.30
CA VAL A 82 -1.74 -3.89 -0.19
C VAL A 82 -2.05 -4.97 -1.21
N LEU A 83 -3.24 -5.52 -1.09
CA LEU A 83 -3.87 -6.36 -2.10
C LEU A 83 -4.51 -5.47 -3.16
N GLN A 84 -4.29 -5.83 -4.42
CA GLN A 84 -5.03 -5.35 -5.56
C GLN A 84 -5.63 -6.58 -6.25
N GLU A 85 -6.96 -6.71 -6.24
CA GLU A 85 -7.64 -7.77 -6.99
C GLU A 85 -7.57 -7.47 -8.49
N GLU A 86 -7.61 -6.18 -8.83
CA GLU A 86 -7.43 -5.63 -10.16
C GLU A 86 -6.79 -4.25 -10.02
N TYR A 87 -6.05 -3.78 -11.01
CA TYR A 87 -5.36 -2.50 -10.93
C TYR A 87 -5.40 -1.70 -12.23
N ILE A 88 -4.99 -0.44 -12.12
CA ILE A 88 -4.76 0.45 -13.26
C ILE A 88 -3.25 0.53 -13.45
N ASP A 89 -2.79 0.21 -14.65
CA ASP A 89 -1.42 0.43 -15.09
C ASP A 89 -1.33 1.73 -15.90
N GLU A 90 -0.17 2.38 -15.86
CA GLU A 90 0.16 3.56 -16.65
C GLU A 90 1.47 3.30 -17.43
N PRO A 91 1.43 2.48 -18.50
CA PRO A 91 2.63 2.15 -19.27
C PRO A 91 3.31 3.37 -19.90
N GLU A 92 2.53 4.42 -20.18
CA GLU A 92 2.99 5.70 -20.69
C GLU A 92 2.27 6.82 -19.93
N PRO A 93 2.90 7.97 -19.64
CA PRO A 93 2.24 9.06 -18.95
C PRO A 93 0.91 9.45 -19.60
N GLY A 94 -0.18 9.42 -18.82
CA GLY A 94 -1.54 9.71 -19.28
C GLY A 94 -2.27 8.55 -19.96
N ARG A 95 -1.62 7.42 -20.20
CA ARG A 95 -2.23 6.22 -20.80
C ARG A 95 -2.54 5.21 -19.71
N TYR A 96 -3.81 5.13 -19.35
CA TYR A 96 -4.28 4.22 -18.29
C TYR A 96 -4.89 2.95 -18.88
N VAL A 97 -4.51 1.79 -18.34
CA VAL A 97 -4.99 0.47 -18.78
C VAL A 97 -5.50 -0.30 -17.57
N HIS A 98 -6.67 -0.93 -17.70
CA HIS A 98 -7.18 -1.86 -16.69
C HIS A 98 -6.46 -3.20 -16.81
N VAL A 99 -5.89 -3.66 -15.70
CA VAL A 99 -5.32 -4.99 -15.58
C VAL A 99 -6.17 -5.80 -14.59
N PRO A 100 -6.94 -6.79 -15.07
CA PRO A 100 -7.80 -7.63 -14.25
C PRO A 100 -7.02 -8.80 -13.63
N GLU A 101 -5.86 -8.49 -13.05
CA GLU A 101 -4.99 -9.48 -12.42
C GLU A 101 -4.74 -9.12 -10.96
N ARG A 102 -4.75 -10.16 -10.12
CA ARG A 102 -4.49 -10.02 -8.70
C ARG A 102 -2.99 -9.87 -8.45
N ARG A 103 -2.61 -8.86 -7.65
CA ARG A 103 -1.23 -8.66 -7.20
C ARG A 103 -1.14 -8.08 -5.79
N VAL A 104 0.08 -8.06 -5.29
CA VAL A 104 0.44 -7.44 -4.00
C VAL A 104 1.58 -6.47 -4.23
N THR A 105 1.49 -5.28 -3.64
CA THR A 105 2.48 -4.20 -3.74
C THR A 105 2.60 -3.48 -2.41
N GLU A 106 3.72 -2.82 -2.17
CA GLU A 106 3.91 -1.97 -0.98
C GLU A 106 3.54 -0.52 -1.29
N TRP A 107 2.80 0.11 -0.39
CA TRP A 107 2.33 1.49 -0.46
C TRP A 107 2.82 2.29 0.73
N PRO A 108 3.30 3.53 0.54
CA PRO A 108 3.36 4.51 1.61
C PRO A 108 1.99 4.70 2.28
N LEU A 109 1.97 4.88 3.60
CA LEU A 109 0.73 4.92 4.39
C LEU A 109 -0.23 6.04 3.93
N GLU A 110 0.31 7.18 3.49
CA GLU A 110 -0.47 8.32 3.02
C GLU A 110 -1.33 7.97 1.79
N LEU A 111 -0.92 6.98 0.99
CA LEU A 111 -1.69 6.54 -0.17
C LEU A 111 -2.94 5.73 0.25
N LEU A 112 -2.98 5.19 1.46
CA LEU A 112 -4.17 4.51 2.00
C LEU A 112 -5.32 5.48 2.30
N ARG A 113 -5.04 6.80 2.34
CA ARG A 113 -6.09 7.83 2.43
C ARG A 113 -6.90 7.96 1.15
N ARG A 114 -6.39 7.43 0.03
CA ARG A 114 -7.14 7.36 -1.22
C ARG A 114 -8.37 6.46 -1.05
N PRO A 115 -9.49 6.76 -1.71
CA PRO A 115 -10.67 5.91 -1.65
C PRO A 115 -10.34 4.46 -2.01
N ARG A 116 -10.80 3.52 -1.16
CA ARG A 116 -10.71 2.08 -1.43
C ARG A 116 -11.41 1.75 -2.75
N ARG A 117 -10.84 0.84 -3.54
CA ARG A 117 -11.43 0.40 -4.81
C ARG A 117 -12.83 -0.16 -4.56
N SER A 118 -13.78 0.20 -5.41
CA SER A 118 -15.06 -0.47 -5.54
C SER A 118 -15.19 -1.08 -6.94
N PRO A 119 -16.20 -1.93 -7.19
CA PRO A 119 -16.46 -2.46 -8.53
C PRO A 119 -16.69 -1.39 -9.60
N ARG A 120 -16.93 -0.13 -9.20
CA ARG A 120 -17.13 1.02 -10.08
C ARG A 120 -15.88 1.86 -10.31
N THR A 121 -14.86 1.78 -9.42
CA THR A 121 -13.70 2.68 -9.47
C THR A 121 -12.96 2.64 -10.80
N ILE A 122 -12.60 1.45 -11.30
CA ILE A 122 -11.86 1.32 -12.58
C ILE A 122 -12.77 1.60 -13.79
N PRO A 123 -13.99 1.03 -13.88
CA PRO A 123 -14.91 1.36 -14.99
C PRO A 123 -15.22 2.85 -15.11
N ASP A 124 -15.52 3.53 -14.01
CA ASP A 124 -15.84 4.96 -14.04
C ASP A 124 -14.61 5.80 -14.42
N PHE A 125 -13.40 5.39 -14.00
CA PHE A 125 -12.16 6.09 -14.33
C PHE A 125 -11.80 5.99 -15.82
N LEU A 126 -12.05 4.83 -16.43
CA LEU A 126 -11.73 4.55 -17.84
C LEU A 126 -12.89 4.86 -18.81
N ALA A 127 -14.04 5.31 -18.31
CA ALA A 127 -15.18 5.60 -19.14
C ALA A 127 -14.87 6.69 -20.20
N PRO A 128 -15.46 6.63 -21.41
CA PRO A 128 -15.25 7.64 -22.45
C PRO A 128 -15.67 9.06 -22.02
N ASP A 129 -16.63 9.13 -21.11
CA ASP A 129 -17.18 10.34 -20.50
C ASP A 129 -16.64 10.61 -19.09
N ALA A 130 -15.57 9.90 -18.68
CA ALA A 130 -14.91 10.15 -17.41
C ALA A 130 -14.49 11.64 -17.31
N PRO A 131 -14.72 12.29 -16.16
CA PRO A 131 -14.46 13.71 -16.03
C PRO A 131 -12.95 14.00 -16.12
N THR A 132 -12.58 15.21 -16.54
CA THR A 132 -11.18 15.59 -16.72
C THR A 132 -10.38 15.53 -15.41
N ASN A 133 -11.02 15.72 -14.26
CA ASN A 133 -10.44 15.59 -12.92
C ASN A 133 -10.49 14.15 -12.35
N ARG A 134 -10.72 13.12 -13.17
CA ARG A 134 -10.82 11.71 -12.72
C ARG A 134 -9.65 11.24 -11.85
N LEU A 135 -8.44 11.76 -12.06
CA LEU A 135 -7.27 11.45 -11.24
C LEU A 135 -7.40 12.00 -9.82
N ASP A 136 -7.92 13.22 -9.67
CA ASP A 136 -8.13 13.84 -8.37
C ASP A 136 -9.22 13.10 -7.59
N VAL A 137 -10.29 12.69 -8.29
CA VAL A 137 -11.33 11.82 -7.73
C VAL A 137 -10.74 10.49 -7.26
N LEU A 138 -9.91 9.84 -8.08
CA LEU A 138 -9.24 8.58 -7.74
C LEU A 138 -8.28 8.71 -6.56
N ARG A 139 -7.64 9.88 -6.41
CA ARG A 139 -6.74 10.20 -5.30
C ARG A 139 -7.47 10.70 -4.04
N GLY A 140 -8.79 10.89 -4.11
CA GLY A 140 -9.59 11.43 -3.00
C GLY A 140 -9.35 12.92 -2.74
N THR A 141 -8.78 13.65 -3.69
CA THR A 141 -8.55 15.10 -3.60
C THR A 141 -9.69 15.93 -4.22
N ALA A 142 -10.64 15.27 -4.89
CA ALA A 142 -11.88 15.86 -5.38
C ALA A 142 -13.08 14.92 -5.12
N PRO A 143 -14.30 15.46 -4.93
CA PRO A 143 -15.50 14.63 -4.85
C PRO A 143 -15.79 13.95 -6.20
N LYS A 144 -16.46 12.79 -6.13
CA LYS A 144 -17.01 12.09 -7.30
C LYS A 144 -18.09 12.91 -7.99
#